data_AF-A0A534K707-F1
#
_entry.id   AF-A0A534K707-F1
#
_cell.length_a   1.000
_cell.length_b   1.000
_cell.length_c   1.000
_cell.angle_alpha   90.00
_cell.angle_beta   90.00
_cell.angle_gamma   90.00
#
_symmetry.space_group_name_H-M   'P 1'
#
loop_
_entity.id
_entity.type
_entity.pdbx_description
1 polymer ?
#
loop_
_entity_poly.entity_id
_entity_poly.type
_entity_poly.pdbx_seq_one_letter_code
_entity_poly.pdbx_strand_id
1 'polypeptide(L)'
;MCRNIKTLFNFDPPATDGEIREASLQFVRKLSGLRRPSQANAASFDRAVDAVAAEARHLLDSLVTNAEPRNREVEAARARARGARRFGKSARAISERAAP
;
A
#
# COMPACT_ATOMS: atom_id res chain seq x y z
N MET A 1 6.24 -3.76 -10.62
CA MET A 1 6.18 -2.66 -9.64
C MET A 1 5.15 -2.93 -8.56
N CYS A 2 5.47 -2.61 -7.30
CA CYS A 2 4.60 -2.69 -6.11
C CYS A 2 3.42 -1.72 -6.16
N ARG A 3 2.48 -1.91 -7.10
CA ARG A 3 1.37 -0.98 -7.37
C ARG A 3 0.40 -0.75 -6.19
N ASN A 4 0.56 -1.47 -5.07
CA ASN A 4 -0.30 -1.45 -3.89
C ASN A 4 0.35 -0.92 -2.60
N ILE A 5 1.65 -0.59 -2.60
CA ILE A 5 2.29 0.00 -1.40
C ILE A 5 1.99 1.51 -1.41
N LYS A 6 1.36 2.01 -0.34
CA LYS A 6 1.02 3.43 -0.19
C LYS A 6 2.21 4.19 0.39
N THR A 7 2.33 5.48 0.07
CA THR A 7 3.24 6.37 0.79
C THR A 7 2.72 6.58 2.21
N LEU A 8 3.61 6.48 3.21
CA LEU A 8 3.29 6.63 4.64
C LEU A 8 3.95 7.86 5.30
N PHE A 9 4.89 8.51 4.62
CA PHE A 9 5.59 9.68 5.15
C PHE A 9 4.72 10.95 5.12
N ASN A 10 4.96 11.82 6.11
CA ASN A 10 4.38 13.16 6.25
C ASN A 10 2.85 13.16 6.35
N PHE A 11 2.27 12.38 7.25
CA PHE A 11 0.85 12.44 7.61
C PHE A 11 0.69 12.96 9.04
N ASP A 12 -0.43 13.64 9.29
CA ASP A 12 -0.88 14.00 10.64
C ASP A 12 -2.30 13.42 10.86
N PRO A 13 -2.48 12.46 11.77
CA PRO A 13 -1.46 11.82 12.62
C PRO A 13 -0.47 10.96 11.82
N PRO A 14 0.75 10.69 12.36
CA PRO A 14 1.75 9.84 11.73
C PRO A 14 1.23 8.43 11.43
N ALA A 15 1.85 7.75 10.45
CA ALA A 15 1.48 6.40 10.08
C ALA A 15 1.55 5.44 11.28
N THR A 16 0.57 4.57 11.37
CA THR A 16 0.47 3.58 12.46
C THR A 16 1.35 2.37 12.17
N ASP A 17 1.74 1.64 13.23
CA ASP A 17 2.54 0.42 13.08
C ASP A 17 1.82 -0.64 12.23
N GLY A 18 0.49 -0.70 12.30
CA GLY A 18 -0.32 -1.55 11.45
C GLY A 18 -0.19 -1.20 9.96
N GLU A 19 -0.22 0.09 9.61
CA GLU A 19 -0.04 0.54 8.22
C GLU A 19 1.36 0.24 7.70
N ILE A 20 2.39 0.43 8.54
CA ILE A 20 3.78 0.11 8.21
C ILE A 20 3.95 -1.39 8.02
N ARG A 21 3.38 -2.21 8.90
CA ARG A 21 3.43 -3.67 8.79
C ARG A 21 2.70 -4.18 7.55
N GLU A 22 1.53 -3.63 7.22
CA GLU A 22 0.82 -3.98 5.99
C GLU A 22 1.60 -3.59 4.74
N ALA A 23 2.25 -2.43 4.71
CA ALA A 23 3.12 -2.03 3.62
C ALA A 23 4.30 -3.01 3.46
N SER A 24 4.91 -3.40 4.57
CA SER A 24 6.02 -4.37 4.64
C SER A 24 5.58 -5.75 4.16
N LEU A 25 4.40 -6.21 4.54
CA LEU A 25 3.79 -7.44 4.04
C LEU A 25 3.66 -7.42 2.51
N GLN A 26 3.15 -6.33 1.92
CA GLN A 26 3.03 -6.22 0.47
C GLN A 26 4.41 -6.18 -0.23
N PHE A 27 5.41 -5.58 0.39
CA PHE A 27 6.79 -5.59 -0.10
C PHE A 27 7.37 -7.00 -0.13
N VAL A 28 7.29 -7.73 0.99
CA VAL A 28 7.80 -9.11 1.10
C VAL A 28 7.05 -10.05 0.14
N ARG A 29 5.73 -9.92 -0.01
CA ARG A 29 4.95 -10.65 -1.04
C ARG A 29 5.47 -10.38 -2.44
N LYS A 30 5.82 -9.13 -2.74
CA LYS A 30 6.29 -8.77 -4.08
C LYS A 30 7.70 -9.30 -4.35
N LEU A 31 8.59 -9.27 -3.37
CA LEU A 31 9.94 -9.82 -3.49
C LEU A 31 9.94 -11.34 -3.61
N SER A 32 9.23 -12.02 -2.71
CA SER A 32 9.19 -13.48 -2.67
C SER A 32 8.37 -14.11 -3.79
N GLY A 33 7.44 -13.36 -4.40
CA GLY A 33 6.45 -13.91 -5.33
C GLY A 33 5.35 -14.73 -4.64
N LEU A 34 5.40 -14.87 -3.31
CA LEU A 34 4.43 -15.64 -2.52
C LEU A 34 3.33 -14.72 -2.03
N ARG A 35 2.09 -14.94 -2.49
CA ARG A 35 0.92 -14.24 -1.94
C ARG A 35 0.55 -14.80 -0.55
N ARG A 36 0.69 -16.11 -0.37
CA ARG A 36 0.52 -16.83 0.89
C ARG A 36 1.72 -17.77 1.03
N PRO A 37 2.53 -17.68 2.09
CA PRO A 37 3.64 -18.60 2.29
C PRO A 37 3.13 -20.02 2.55
N SER A 38 3.92 -21.01 2.17
CA SER A 38 3.70 -22.39 2.61
C SER A 38 3.98 -22.52 4.11
N GLN A 39 3.52 -23.61 4.74
CA GLN A 39 3.77 -23.86 6.16
C GLN A 39 5.27 -23.86 6.49
N ALA A 40 6.10 -24.48 5.62
CA ALA A 40 7.54 -24.51 5.79
C ALA A 40 8.21 -23.12 5.73
N ASN A 41 7.62 -22.18 4.99
CA ASN A 41 8.19 -20.85 4.78
C ASN A 41 7.56 -19.78 5.68
N ALA A 42 6.50 -20.08 6.44
CA ALA A 42 5.75 -19.11 7.23
C ALA A 42 6.64 -18.34 8.20
N ALA A 43 7.45 -19.03 9.00
CA ALA A 43 8.34 -18.40 9.97
C ALA A 43 9.41 -17.48 9.33
N SER A 44 9.96 -17.84 8.17
CA SER A 44 10.92 -16.97 7.47
C SER A 44 10.23 -15.78 6.81
N PHE A 45 9.01 -15.98 6.31
CA PHE A 45 8.20 -14.93 5.72
C PHE A 45 7.78 -13.89 6.77
N ASP A 46 7.25 -14.32 7.91
CA ASP A 46 6.80 -13.44 8.98
C ASP A 46 7.97 -12.64 9.58
N ARG A 47 9.12 -13.29 9.83
CA ARG A 47 10.33 -12.59 10.28
C ARG A 47 10.78 -11.50 9.31
N ALA A 48 10.72 -11.76 8.00
CA ALA A 48 11.05 -10.76 7.00
C ALA A 48 10.07 -9.57 7.01
N VAL A 49 8.77 -9.83 7.20
CA VAL A 49 7.77 -8.77 7.31
C VAL A 49 8.04 -7.88 8.52
N ASP A 50 8.31 -8.49 9.67
CA ASP A 50 8.52 -7.74 10.92
C ASP A 50 9.84 -6.96 10.89
N ALA A 51 10.92 -7.52 10.34
CA ALA A 51 12.19 -6.81 10.17
C ALA A 51 12.06 -5.60 9.23
N VAL A 52 11.39 -5.78 8.08
CA VAL A 52 11.15 -4.67 7.14
C VAL A 52 10.25 -3.61 7.77
N ALA A 53 9.27 -3.99 8.59
CA ALA A 53 8.41 -3.04 9.29
C ALA A 53 9.20 -2.20 10.30
N ALA A 54 10.11 -2.82 11.05
CA ALA A 54 10.99 -2.10 11.97
C ALA A 54 11.89 -1.09 11.24
N GLU A 55 12.56 -1.51 10.16
CA GLU A 55 13.41 -0.60 9.38
C GLU A 55 12.61 0.52 8.70
N ALA A 56 11.42 0.20 8.19
CA ALA A 56 10.53 1.20 7.61
C ALA A 56 10.06 2.22 8.67
N ARG A 57 9.82 1.78 9.91
CA ARG A 57 9.49 2.68 11.03
C ARG A 57 10.63 3.63 11.32
N HIS A 58 11.84 3.10 11.49
CA HIS A 58 13.05 3.92 11.72
C HIS A 58 13.29 4.94 10.59
N LEU A 59 13.09 4.52 9.33
CA LEU A 59 13.15 5.44 8.20
C LEU A 59 12.10 6.55 8.33
N LEU A 60 10.83 6.22 8.57
CA LEU A 60 9.77 7.22 8.64
C LEU A 60 9.95 8.21 9.78
N ASP A 61 10.44 7.75 10.94
CA ASP A 61 10.71 8.59 12.11
C ASP A 61 11.95 9.50 11.92
N SER A 62 12.90 9.12 11.05
CA SER A 62 14.13 9.89 10.79
C SER A 62 14.01 10.90 9.64
N LEU A 63 13.00 10.77 8.78
CA LEU A 63 12.78 11.69 7.68
C LEU A 63 12.27 13.05 8.17
N VAL A 64 12.89 14.13 7.69
CA VAL A 64 12.50 15.51 7.99
C VAL A 64 11.96 16.18 6.73
N THR A 65 10.92 16.99 6.86
CA THR A 65 10.37 17.78 5.75
C THR A 65 9.78 19.09 6.26
N ASN A 66 9.82 20.12 5.41
CA ASN A 66 9.15 21.40 5.63
C ASN A 66 7.79 21.48 4.91
N ALA A 67 7.39 20.41 4.20
CA ALA A 67 6.12 20.36 3.47
C ALA A 67 4.95 20.20 4.45
N GLU A 68 3.80 20.78 4.12
CA GLU A 68 2.57 20.59 4.90
C GLU A 68 2.21 19.11 5.05
N PRO A 69 1.72 18.68 6.23
CA PRO A 69 1.27 17.31 6.43
C PRO A 69 0.17 16.90 5.45
N ARG A 70 0.23 15.65 5.00
CA ARG A 70 -0.76 15.05 4.12
C ARG A 70 -1.99 14.66 4.92
N ASN A 71 -3.15 14.92 4.34
CA ASN A 71 -4.44 14.49 4.89
C ASN A 71 -4.83 13.10 4.33
N ARG A 72 -5.14 12.16 5.23
CA ARG A 72 -5.49 10.77 4.88
C ARG A 72 -6.77 10.68 4.04
N GLU A 73 -7.79 11.45 4.36
CA GLU A 73 -9.08 11.43 3.66
C GLU A 73 -8.94 11.96 2.23
N VAL A 74 -8.15 13.02 2.05
CA VAL A 74 -7.84 13.59 0.74
C VAL A 74 -7.08 12.56 -0.11
N GLU A 75 -6.09 11.88 0.46
CA GLU A 75 -5.34 10.84 -0.27
C GLU A 75 -6.20 9.62 -0.60
N ALA A 76 -7.10 9.22 0.29
CA ALA A 76 -8.08 8.17 0.04
C ALA A 76 -9.08 8.57 -1.06
N ALA A 77 -9.57 9.81 -1.07
CA ALA A 77 -10.44 10.35 -2.11
C ALA A 77 -9.71 10.38 -3.47
N ARG A 78 -8.46 10.84 -3.51
CA ARG A 78 -7.61 10.81 -4.70
C ARG A 78 -7.42 9.38 -5.21
N ALA A 79 -7.20 8.41 -4.32
CA ALA A 79 -7.09 6.99 -4.68
C ALA A 79 -8.39 6.44 -5.28
N ARG A 80 -9.55 6.74 -4.66
CA ARG A 80 -10.87 6.36 -5.19
C ARG A 80 -11.12 6.96 -6.57
N ALA A 81 -10.82 8.24 -6.77
CA ALA A 81 -10.97 8.91 -8.06
C ALA A 81 -10.09 8.27 -9.15
N ARG A 82 -8.83 7.92 -8.81
CA ARG A 82 -7.95 7.17 -9.74
C ARG A 82 -8.52 5.79 -10.08
N GLY A 83 -9.07 5.08 -9.09
CA GLY A 83 -9.76 3.80 -9.30
C GLY A 83 -10.97 3.94 -10.23
N ALA A 84 -11.83 4.92 -9.98
CA ALA A 84 -13.00 5.21 -10.81
C ALA A 84 -12.62 5.54 -12.26
N ARG A 85 -11.54 6.29 -12.50
CA ARG A 85 -11.05 6.55 -13.87
C ARG A 85 -10.60 5.27 -14.58
N ARG A 86 -9.96 4.35 -13.85
CA ARG A 86 -9.45 3.10 -14.40
C ARG A 86 -10.56 2.09 -14.69
N PHE A 87 -11.47 1.90 -13.74
CA PHE A 87 -12.51 0.87 -13.83
C PHE A 87 -13.83 1.40 -14.39
N GLY A 88 -14.12 2.70 -14.26
CA GLY A 88 -15.32 3.33 -14.80
C GLY A 88 -15.32 3.44 -16.32
N LYS A 89 -14.16 3.63 -16.96
CA LYS A 89 -14.05 3.52 -18.44
C LYS A 89 -14.30 2.09 -18.93
N SER A 90 -13.83 1.09 -18.19
CA SER A 90 -14.07 -0.33 -18.53
C SER A 90 -15.52 -0.73 -18.30
N ALA A 91 -16.16 -0.28 -17.22
CA ALA A 91 -17.57 -0.56 -16.94
C ALA A 91 -18.51 0.10 -17.97
N ARG A 92 -18.22 1.35 -18.37
CA ARG A 92 -18.97 2.05 -19.43
C ARG A 92 -18.82 1.36 -20.80
N ALA A 93 -17.61 0.94 -21.17
CA ALA A 93 -17.37 0.22 -22.41
C ALA A 93 -18.04 -1.17 -22.46
N ILE A 94 -18.18 -1.85 -21.33
CA ILE A 94 -18.92 -3.13 -21.22
C ILE A 94 -20.43 -2.88 -21.34
N SER A 95 -20.94 -1.84 -20.66
CA SER A 95 -22.35 -1.43 -20.76
C SER A 95 -22.76 -1.01 -22.17
N GLU A 96 -21.91 -0.27 -22.88
CA GLU A 96 -22.17 0.19 -24.26
C GLU A 96 -22.09 -0.95 -25.29
N ARG A 97 -21.35 -2.03 -25.01
CA ARG A 97 -21.30 -3.25 -25.85
C ARG A 97 -22.42 -4.26 -25.57
N ALA A 98 -23.09 -4.15 -24.43
CA ALA A 98 -24.19 -5.01 -24.01
C ALA A 98 -25.57 -4.42 -24.34
N ALA A 99 -25.62 -3.20 -24.87
CA ALA A 99 -26.84 -2.61 -25.43
C ALA A 99 -27.11 -3.22 -26.82
N PRO A 100 -28.37 -3.59 -27.13
CA PRO A 100 -28.73 -4.26 -28.38
C PRO A 100 -28.52 -3.39 -29.62
#